data_AF-A0A969E2H4-F1
#
_entry.id   AF-A0A969E2H4-F1
#
_cell.length_a   1.000
_cell.length_b   1.000
_cell.length_c   1.000
_cell.angle_alpha   90.00
_cell.angle_beta   90.00
_cell.angle_gamma   90.00
#
_symmetry.space_group_name_H-M   'P 1'
#
loop_
_entity.id
_entity.type
_entity.pdbx_description
1 polymer ?
#
loop_
_entity_poly.entity_id
_entity_poly.type
_entity_poly.pdbx_seq_one_letter_code
_entity_poly.pdbx_strand_id
1 'polypeptide(L)'
;MTAQTADEIINKYLAQTGGAEKWATLKTLKSTLKIKTQGMDLPATSLSKAPNAQKFSFSFQGKEIVQECFDGKEGWSTNFMTMAAEKMEAEDSENKSQELDFPDPFIDYAKKGYSITLEGEETVEGTVCHKIKLTKKPMKVDGKTEENFAFYFFDKENNVPIMSRSVIKKGQMKGVTSETFMSDYQEVNGLFFPFTIQQKMNGELAASVSVEKIEVNPEVKDGEFAMPK
;
A
#
# COMPACT_ATOMS: atom_id res chain seq x y z
N MET A 1 -15.93 21.73 -23.83
CA MET A 1 -15.15 21.35 -22.64
C MET A 1 -14.78 19.89 -22.82
N THR A 2 -13.51 19.56 -22.94
CA THR A 2 -13.06 18.16 -22.96
C THR A 2 -13.29 17.60 -21.54
N ALA A 3 -14.03 16.50 -21.42
CA ALA A 3 -14.23 15.85 -20.13
C ALA A 3 -12.87 15.33 -19.62
N GLN A 4 -12.53 15.61 -18.37
CA GLN A 4 -11.29 15.15 -17.77
C GLN A 4 -11.26 13.62 -17.75
N THR A 5 -10.14 13.02 -18.15
CA THR A 5 -9.99 11.55 -18.18
C THR A 5 -9.32 11.02 -16.92
N ALA A 6 -9.48 9.72 -16.65
CA ALA A 6 -8.76 9.05 -15.56
C ALA A 6 -7.23 9.17 -15.74
N ASP A 7 -6.74 8.97 -16.97
CA ASP A 7 -5.31 9.13 -17.30
C ASP A 7 -4.80 10.54 -17.03
N GLU A 8 -5.57 11.58 -17.32
CA GLU A 8 -5.17 12.96 -17.02
C GLU A 8 -5.01 13.19 -15.50
N ILE A 9 -5.89 12.62 -14.68
CA ILE A 9 -5.79 12.72 -13.21
C ILE A 9 -4.54 12.00 -12.72
N ILE A 10 -4.29 10.77 -13.20
CA ILE A 10 -3.10 10.00 -12.83
C ILE A 10 -1.81 10.69 -13.31
N ASN A 11 -1.80 11.26 -14.51
CA ASN A 11 -0.63 11.98 -15.02
C ASN A 11 -0.33 13.23 -14.20
N LYS A 12 -1.36 13.98 -13.76
CA LYS A 12 -1.19 15.12 -12.85
C LYS A 12 -0.66 14.68 -11.49
N TYR A 13 -1.20 13.58 -10.95
CA TYR A 13 -0.73 12.99 -9.71
C TYR A 13 0.77 12.66 -9.79
N LEU A 14 1.16 11.86 -10.77
CA LEU A 14 2.56 11.44 -10.93
C LEU A 14 3.48 12.64 -11.18
N ALA A 15 3.03 13.64 -11.94
CA ALA A 15 3.77 14.88 -12.13
C ALA A 15 3.98 15.64 -10.81
N GLN A 16 2.95 15.73 -9.96
CA GLN A 16 3.06 16.44 -8.68
C GLN A 16 3.90 15.71 -7.64
N THR A 17 3.93 14.38 -7.67
CA THR A 17 4.68 13.60 -6.68
C THR A 17 6.11 13.26 -7.10
N GLY A 18 6.63 13.94 -8.12
CA GLY A 18 8.04 13.89 -8.51
C GLY A 18 8.31 13.55 -9.98
N GLY A 19 7.27 13.19 -10.73
CA GLY A 19 7.34 12.83 -12.15
C GLY A 19 7.66 11.36 -12.38
N ALA A 20 7.19 10.84 -13.52
CA ALA A 20 7.36 9.42 -13.89
C ALA A 20 8.83 8.97 -13.90
N GLU A 21 9.75 9.85 -14.32
CA GLU A 21 11.19 9.53 -14.36
C GLU A 21 11.77 9.29 -12.96
N LYS A 22 11.51 10.17 -11.99
CA LYS A 22 12.01 9.99 -10.62
C LYS A 22 11.41 8.76 -9.97
N TRP A 23 10.11 8.57 -10.12
CA TRP A 23 9.43 7.38 -9.62
C TRP A 23 10.01 6.09 -10.22
N ALA A 24 10.35 6.08 -11.52
CA ALA A 24 10.98 4.93 -12.17
C ALA A 24 12.40 4.62 -11.64
N THR A 25 13.06 5.57 -10.97
CA THR A 25 14.36 5.33 -10.33
C THR A 25 14.26 4.67 -8.95
N LEU A 26 13.05 4.57 -8.38
CA LEU A 26 12.85 4.02 -7.05
C LEU A 26 12.97 2.49 -7.07
N LYS A 27 14.05 1.99 -6.47
CA LYS A 27 14.36 0.56 -6.37
C LYS A 27 14.15 0.01 -4.98
N THR A 28 14.43 0.81 -3.96
CA THR A 28 14.20 0.43 -2.56
C THR A 28 13.65 1.62 -1.79
N LEU A 29 12.76 1.35 -0.83
CA LEU A 29 12.19 2.36 0.05
C LEU A 29 12.12 1.78 1.46
N LYS A 30 12.71 2.46 2.43
CA LYS A 30 12.60 2.10 3.83
C LYS A 30 11.91 3.21 4.59
N SER A 31 10.89 2.87 5.35
CA SER A 31 10.16 3.81 6.20
C SER A 31 10.24 3.37 7.65
N THR A 32 10.64 4.29 8.53
CA THR A 32 10.49 4.15 9.99
C THR A 32 9.15 4.75 10.37
N LEU A 33 8.35 3.97 11.09
CA LEU A 33 6.94 4.24 11.32
C LEU A 33 6.62 4.16 12.81
N LYS A 34 5.60 4.89 13.24
CA LYS A 34 4.97 4.75 14.54
C LYS A 34 3.49 4.47 14.35
N ILE A 35 3.04 3.29 14.77
CA ILE A 35 1.64 2.84 14.67
C ILE A 35 0.96 3.07 16.01
N LYS A 36 -0.19 3.73 16.00
CA LYS A 36 -1.11 3.82 17.14
C LYS A 36 -2.33 2.95 16.86
N THR A 37 -2.54 1.93 17.68
CA THR A 37 -3.70 1.03 17.54
C THR A 37 -4.06 0.44 18.90
N GLN A 38 -5.36 0.29 19.20
CA GLN A 38 -5.88 -0.27 20.45
C GLN A 38 -5.26 0.35 21.73
N GLY A 39 -4.95 1.66 21.70
CA GLY A 39 -4.31 2.37 22.81
C GLY A 39 -2.81 2.11 22.99
N MET A 40 -2.17 1.38 22.08
CA MET A 40 -0.74 1.10 22.07
C MET A 40 -0.02 1.90 20.98
N ASP A 41 1.22 2.28 21.28
CA ASP A 41 2.18 2.84 20.32
C ASP A 41 3.21 1.76 19.97
N LEU A 42 3.29 1.38 18.69
CA LEU A 42 4.20 0.35 18.17
C LEU A 42 5.18 0.97 17.17
N PRO A 43 6.50 0.97 17.46
CA PRO A 43 7.51 1.28 16.46
C PRO A 43 7.46 0.24 15.35
N ALA A 44 7.55 0.67 14.10
CA ALA A 44 7.49 -0.22 12.95
C ALA A 44 8.47 0.18 11.85
N THR A 45 8.71 -0.75 10.94
CA THR A 45 9.53 -0.54 9.76
C THR A 45 8.86 -1.20 8.58
N SER A 46 8.77 -0.46 7.48
CA SER A 46 8.42 -0.99 6.17
C SER A 46 9.66 -0.92 5.29
N LEU A 47 9.92 -1.98 4.54
CA LEU A 47 10.97 -2.03 3.52
C LEU A 47 10.37 -2.63 2.26
N SER A 48 10.47 -1.92 1.14
CA SER A 48 10.08 -2.40 -0.18
C SER A 48 11.27 -2.39 -1.12
N LYS A 49 11.33 -3.37 -2.02
CA LYS A 49 12.37 -3.51 -3.04
C LYS A 49 11.75 -3.98 -4.35
N ALA A 50 12.02 -3.23 -5.42
CA ALA A 50 11.67 -3.61 -6.78
C ALA A 50 12.41 -4.91 -7.20
N PRO A 51 11.78 -5.77 -8.01
CA PRO A 51 10.42 -5.62 -8.54
C PRO A 51 9.34 -5.92 -7.49
N ASN A 52 9.46 -6.99 -6.71
CA ASN A 52 8.34 -7.53 -5.94
C ASN A 52 8.75 -8.05 -4.56
N ALA A 53 9.56 -7.33 -3.79
CA ALA A 53 9.89 -7.74 -2.42
C ALA A 53 9.44 -6.70 -1.40
N GLN A 54 8.93 -7.15 -0.26
CA GLN A 54 8.60 -6.26 0.84
C GLN A 54 8.68 -6.95 2.19
N LYS A 55 8.90 -6.18 3.24
CA LYS A 55 8.84 -6.59 4.64
C LYS A 55 8.22 -5.48 5.45
N PHE A 56 7.20 -5.83 6.22
CA PHE A 56 6.62 -4.98 7.24
C PHE A 56 6.73 -5.67 8.59
N SER A 57 7.30 -4.94 9.55
CA SER A 57 7.53 -5.44 10.90
C SER A 57 7.28 -4.36 11.93
N PHE A 58 6.84 -4.74 13.12
CA PHE A 58 6.72 -3.84 14.26
C PHE A 58 7.40 -4.44 15.50
N SER A 59 7.74 -3.57 16.45
CA SER A 59 8.32 -3.97 17.72
C SER A 59 7.24 -4.03 18.79
N PHE A 60 7.09 -5.17 19.45
CA PHE A 60 6.19 -5.36 20.57
C PHE A 60 6.96 -5.98 21.74
N GLN A 61 6.96 -5.30 22.89
CA GLN A 61 7.72 -5.69 24.08
C GLN A 61 9.22 -5.96 23.79
N GLY A 62 9.82 -5.16 22.89
CA GLY A 62 11.21 -5.29 22.49
C GLY A 62 11.52 -6.43 21.51
N LYS A 63 10.51 -7.16 21.04
CA LYS A 63 10.64 -8.20 20.03
C LYS A 63 10.15 -7.69 18.67
N GLU A 64 10.90 -7.98 17.61
CA GLU A 64 10.44 -7.77 16.24
C GLU A 64 9.37 -8.82 15.90
N ILE A 65 8.24 -8.34 15.41
CA ILE A 65 7.16 -9.13 14.86
C ILE A 65 7.07 -8.79 13.38
N VAL A 66 7.31 -9.76 12.52
CA VAL A 66 7.16 -9.59 11.08
C VAL A 66 5.70 -9.87 10.75
N GLN A 67 4.92 -8.82 10.54
CA GLN A 67 3.50 -8.99 10.17
C GLN A 67 3.39 -9.58 8.77
N GLU A 68 4.30 -9.19 7.87
CA GLU A 68 4.30 -9.64 6.50
C GLU A 68 5.70 -9.51 5.90
N CYS A 69 6.18 -10.55 5.22
CA CYS A 69 7.37 -10.49 4.39
C CYS A 69 7.13 -11.30 3.13
N PHE A 70 7.62 -10.81 1.99
CA PHE A 70 7.52 -11.46 0.69
C PHE A 70 8.80 -11.19 -0.09
N ASP A 71 9.42 -12.25 -0.61
CA ASP A 71 10.74 -12.18 -1.25
C ASP A 71 10.69 -12.00 -2.78
N GLY A 72 9.50 -11.94 -3.36
CA GLY A 72 9.28 -11.99 -4.82
C GLY A 72 8.63 -13.27 -5.30
N LYS A 73 8.61 -14.31 -4.48
CA LYS A 73 8.09 -15.65 -4.81
C LYS A 73 7.23 -16.21 -3.69
N GLU A 74 7.74 -16.18 -2.46
CA GLU A 74 7.10 -16.76 -1.30
C GLU A 74 6.99 -15.73 -0.18
N GLY A 75 5.89 -15.81 0.56
CA GLY A 75 5.68 -14.99 1.74
C GLY A 75 5.88 -15.74 3.04
N TRP A 76 6.15 -15.01 4.11
CA TRP A 76 6.14 -15.51 5.48
C TRP A 76 5.76 -14.39 6.46
N SER A 77 5.34 -14.76 7.65
CA SER A 77 5.07 -13.83 8.75
C SER A 77 5.45 -14.49 10.09
N THR A 78 5.43 -13.73 11.17
CA THR A 78 5.52 -14.27 12.53
C THR A 78 4.14 -14.75 12.97
N ASN A 79 4.02 -16.03 13.31
CA ASN A 79 2.82 -16.56 13.93
C ASN A 79 2.73 -16.03 15.37
N PHE A 80 1.67 -15.29 15.69
CA PHE A 80 1.52 -14.62 16.99
C PHE A 80 1.36 -15.58 18.18
N MET A 81 0.91 -16.82 17.95
CA MET A 81 0.73 -17.80 19.01
C MET A 81 2.03 -18.52 19.35
N THR A 82 2.81 -18.89 18.33
CA THR A 82 4.06 -19.63 18.51
C THR A 82 5.28 -18.72 18.58
N MET A 83 5.14 -17.46 18.15
CA MET A 83 6.21 -16.47 17.98
C MET A 83 7.32 -16.93 17.01
N ALA A 84 7.02 -17.91 16.16
CA ALA A 84 7.93 -18.44 15.14
C ALA A 84 7.60 -17.88 13.75
N ALA A 85 8.57 -17.91 12.84
CA ALA A 85 8.29 -17.64 11.44
C ALA A 85 7.42 -18.75 10.85
N GLU A 86 6.42 -18.36 10.09
CA GLU A 86 5.45 -19.22 9.42
C GLU A 86 5.35 -18.81 7.96
N LYS A 87 5.44 -19.81 7.07
CA LYS A 87 5.33 -19.59 5.64
C LYS A 87 3.87 -19.26 5.30
N MET A 88 3.66 -18.27 4.43
CA MET A 88 2.33 -17.99 3.88
C MET A 88 1.85 -19.15 3.01
N GLU A 89 0.54 -19.35 2.99
CA GLU A 89 -0.08 -20.28 2.07
C GLU A 89 0.25 -19.93 0.61
N ALA A 90 0.30 -20.95 -0.25
CA ALA A 90 0.68 -20.78 -1.66
C ALA A 90 -0.26 -19.81 -2.40
N GLU A 91 -1.56 -19.86 -2.10
CA GLU A 91 -2.56 -18.94 -2.67
C GLU A 91 -2.29 -17.49 -2.25
N ASP A 92 -1.93 -17.27 -0.98
CA ASP A 92 -1.66 -15.92 -0.48
C ASP A 92 -0.36 -15.36 -1.07
N SER A 93 0.66 -16.21 -1.23
CA SER A 93 1.89 -15.85 -1.95
C SER A 93 1.63 -15.53 -3.42
N GLU A 94 0.78 -16.31 -4.11
CA GLU A 94 0.37 -16.05 -5.49
C GLU A 94 -0.37 -14.71 -5.61
N ASN A 95 -1.37 -14.46 -4.76
CA ASN A 95 -2.06 -13.18 -4.71
C ASN A 95 -1.10 -12.03 -4.46
N LYS A 96 -0.18 -12.18 -3.50
CA LYS A 96 0.80 -11.15 -3.17
C LYS A 96 1.68 -10.79 -4.35
N SER A 97 2.14 -11.80 -5.10
CA SER A 97 2.95 -11.58 -6.31
C SER A 97 2.24 -10.72 -7.38
N GLN A 98 0.90 -10.67 -7.35
CA GLN A 98 0.07 -9.90 -8.29
C GLN A 98 -0.36 -8.53 -7.74
N GLU A 99 -0.20 -8.29 -6.43
CA GLU A 99 -0.69 -7.10 -5.72
C GLU A 99 0.42 -6.15 -5.27
N LEU A 100 1.69 -6.53 -5.41
CA LEU A 100 2.81 -5.67 -5.06
C LEU A 100 2.98 -4.55 -6.09
N ASP A 101 2.47 -3.39 -5.70
CA ASP A 101 2.37 -2.20 -6.54
C ASP A 101 3.55 -1.26 -6.43
N PHE A 102 4.63 -1.65 -5.75
CA PHE A 102 5.79 -0.80 -5.56
C PHE A 102 6.39 -0.35 -6.91
N PRO A 103 6.69 0.94 -7.11
CA PRO A 103 6.62 2.02 -6.10
C PRO A 103 5.26 2.71 -5.98
N ASP A 104 4.39 2.61 -7.00
CA ASP A 104 3.01 3.10 -6.97
C ASP A 104 2.14 2.28 -7.95
N PRO A 105 0.87 1.94 -7.60
CA PRO A 105 -0.01 1.14 -8.45
C PRO A 105 -0.29 1.75 -9.82
N PHE A 106 -0.28 3.07 -9.92
CA PHE A 106 -0.62 3.81 -11.13
C PHE A 106 0.57 3.96 -12.09
N ILE A 107 1.80 3.68 -11.64
CA ILE A 107 2.94 3.62 -12.54
C ILE A 107 2.85 2.35 -13.38
N ASP A 108 2.89 2.54 -14.71
CA ASP A 108 2.85 1.47 -15.70
C ASP A 108 1.66 0.50 -15.50
N TYR A 109 0.54 0.98 -14.96
CA TYR A 109 -0.62 0.16 -14.59
C TYR A 109 -1.11 -0.74 -15.75
N ALA A 110 -1.13 -0.21 -16.97
CA ALA A 110 -1.54 -0.97 -18.15
C ALA A 110 -0.57 -2.14 -18.47
N LYS A 111 0.75 -1.94 -18.28
CA LYS A 111 1.76 -3.02 -18.45
C LYS A 111 1.64 -4.07 -17.36
N LYS A 112 1.18 -3.69 -16.17
CA LYS A 112 0.82 -4.59 -15.07
C LYS A 112 -0.47 -5.36 -15.35
N GLY A 113 -1.22 -5.04 -16.42
CA GLY A 113 -2.50 -5.66 -16.76
C GLY A 113 -3.67 -5.10 -15.93
N TYR A 114 -3.53 -3.88 -15.42
CA TYR A 114 -4.56 -3.18 -14.67
C TYR A 114 -5.32 -2.20 -15.56
N SER A 115 -6.48 -1.75 -15.09
CA SER A 115 -7.25 -0.68 -15.73
C SER A 115 -7.72 0.35 -14.70
N ILE A 116 -7.94 1.57 -15.17
CA ILE A 116 -8.47 2.67 -14.37
C ILE A 116 -9.76 3.22 -14.99
N THR A 117 -10.72 3.59 -14.14
CA THR A 117 -11.98 4.23 -14.55
C THR A 117 -12.30 5.40 -13.64
N LEU A 118 -12.67 6.54 -14.22
CA LEU A 118 -13.21 7.67 -13.47
C LEU A 118 -14.70 7.42 -13.17
N GLU A 119 -15.06 7.28 -11.90
CA GLU A 119 -16.43 7.03 -11.44
C GLU A 119 -17.15 8.29 -10.93
N GLY A 120 -16.63 9.47 -11.29
CA GLY A 120 -17.19 10.77 -10.92
C GLY A 120 -16.46 11.42 -9.76
N GLU A 121 -17.21 12.14 -8.93
CA GLU A 121 -16.68 12.91 -7.80
C GLU A 121 -17.34 12.49 -6.49
N GLU A 122 -16.57 12.48 -5.41
CA GLU A 122 -17.05 12.17 -4.05
C GLU A 122 -16.34 13.10 -3.06
N THR A 123 -17.07 13.61 -2.06
CA THR A 123 -16.48 14.43 -1.01
C THR A 123 -15.95 13.53 0.11
N VAL A 124 -14.66 13.66 0.42
CA VAL A 124 -13.98 12.94 1.48
C VAL A 124 -13.51 13.96 2.53
N GLU A 125 -14.06 13.87 3.75
CA GLU A 125 -13.73 14.78 4.87
C GLU A 125 -13.75 16.27 4.50
N GLY A 126 -14.72 16.67 3.68
CA GLY A 126 -14.89 18.06 3.21
C GLY A 126 -14.12 18.42 1.94
N THR A 127 -13.25 17.54 1.43
CA THR A 127 -12.48 17.73 0.20
C THR A 127 -13.16 17.05 -0.99
N VAL A 128 -13.43 17.78 -2.06
CA VAL A 128 -14.03 17.22 -3.28
C VAL A 128 -12.95 16.46 -4.06
N CYS A 129 -13.16 15.16 -4.29
CA CYS A 129 -12.20 14.29 -4.93
C CYS A 129 -12.73 13.71 -6.24
N HIS A 130 -11.82 13.44 -7.19
CA HIS A 130 -12.09 12.50 -8.26
C HIS A 130 -12.02 11.06 -7.73
N LYS A 131 -13.04 10.26 -8.00
CA LYS A 131 -13.08 8.85 -7.63
C LYS A 131 -12.59 7.99 -8.78
N ILE A 132 -11.42 7.38 -8.62
CA ILE A 132 -10.82 6.47 -9.59
C ILE A 132 -10.96 5.03 -9.10
N LYS A 133 -11.59 4.16 -9.90
CA LYS A 133 -11.52 2.72 -9.70
C LYS A 133 -10.26 2.17 -10.36
N LEU A 134 -9.37 1.56 -9.58
CA LEU A 134 -8.25 0.76 -10.07
C LEU A 134 -8.66 -0.71 -10.04
N THR A 135 -8.74 -1.36 -11.20
CA THR A 135 -8.99 -2.80 -11.32
C THR A 135 -7.68 -3.51 -11.63
N LYS A 136 -7.29 -4.45 -10.76
CA LYS A 136 -6.07 -5.25 -10.89
C LYS A 136 -6.35 -6.60 -11.54
N LYS A 137 -5.31 -7.43 -11.65
CA LYS A 137 -5.50 -8.84 -12.01
C LYS A 137 -6.40 -9.53 -10.98
N PRO A 138 -7.29 -10.43 -11.42
CA PRO A 138 -8.13 -11.19 -10.51
C PRO A 138 -7.30 -11.91 -9.45
N MET A 139 -7.82 -11.96 -8.23
CA MET A 139 -7.19 -12.67 -7.12
C MET A 139 -7.88 -14.02 -6.89
N LYS A 140 -7.19 -14.94 -6.23
CA LYS A 140 -7.79 -16.18 -5.74
C LYS A 140 -8.30 -16.02 -4.32
N VAL A 141 -9.53 -16.46 -4.07
CA VAL A 141 -10.14 -16.49 -2.75
C VAL A 141 -10.76 -17.86 -2.57
N ASP A 142 -10.20 -18.65 -1.65
CA ASP A 142 -10.68 -20.00 -1.36
C ASP A 142 -10.73 -20.87 -2.64
N GLY A 143 -9.70 -20.76 -3.48
CA GLY A 143 -9.56 -21.47 -4.76
C GLY A 143 -10.38 -20.90 -5.92
N LYS A 144 -11.15 -19.82 -5.72
CA LYS A 144 -11.98 -19.20 -6.75
C LYS A 144 -11.40 -17.88 -7.24
N THR A 145 -11.52 -17.63 -8.53
CA THR A 145 -11.16 -16.34 -9.12
C THR A 145 -12.20 -15.28 -8.74
N GLU A 146 -11.74 -14.19 -8.14
CA GLU A 146 -12.55 -13.05 -7.70
C GLU A 146 -12.00 -11.75 -8.30
N GLU A 147 -12.88 -10.77 -8.50
CA GLU A 147 -12.48 -9.43 -8.94
C GLU A 147 -11.63 -8.73 -7.87
N ASN A 148 -10.52 -8.12 -8.31
CA ASN A 148 -9.62 -7.34 -7.47
C ASN A 148 -9.66 -5.88 -7.90
N PHE A 149 -10.24 -5.01 -7.07
CA PHE A 149 -10.24 -3.58 -7.33
C PHE A 149 -10.23 -2.77 -6.03
N ALA A 150 -9.76 -1.53 -6.13
CA ALA A 150 -9.85 -0.53 -5.09
C ALA A 150 -10.26 0.81 -5.69
N PHE A 151 -10.89 1.65 -4.88
CA PHE A 151 -11.16 3.04 -5.22
C PHE A 151 -10.09 3.95 -4.62
N TYR A 152 -9.67 4.96 -5.36
CA TYR A 152 -8.76 6.00 -4.93
C TYR A 152 -9.44 7.35 -5.14
N PHE A 153 -9.27 8.24 -4.16
CA PHE A 153 -9.94 9.53 -4.10
C PHE A 153 -8.88 10.61 -4.20
N PHE A 154 -8.73 11.17 -5.39
CA PHE A 154 -7.74 12.19 -5.69
C PHE A 154 -8.31 13.58 -5.43
N ASP A 155 -7.69 14.32 -4.52
CA ASP A 155 -8.02 15.72 -4.29
C ASP A 155 -7.92 16.52 -5.60
N LYS A 156 -8.95 17.29 -5.92
CA LYS A 156 -9.01 18.11 -7.14
C LYS A 156 -8.04 19.28 -7.12
N GLU A 157 -7.66 19.76 -5.94
CA GLU A 157 -6.73 20.89 -5.80
C GLU A 157 -5.28 20.40 -5.94
N ASN A 158 -4.87 19.43 -5.11
CA ASN A 158 -3.49 18.98 -5.06
C ASN A 158 -3.17 17.78 -5.96
N ASN A 159 -4.18 17.13 -6.54
CA ASN A 159 -4.06 15.98 -7.44
C ASN A 159 -3.35 14.76 -6.80
N VAL A 160 -3.42 14.62 -5.47
CA VAL A 160 -2.88 13.47 -4.73
C VAL A 160 -4.02 12.64 -4.13
N PRO A 161 -3.87 11.31 -3.98
CA PRO A 161 -4.89 10.50 -3.35
C PRO A 161 -4.96 10.80 -1.85
N ILE A 162 -6.09 11.24 -1.33
CA ILE A 162 -6.27 11.47 0.12
C ILE A 162 -6.98 10.31 0.81
N MET A 163 -7.59 9.40 0.05
CA MET A 163 -8.17 8.17 0.55
C MET A 163 -8.08 7.05 -0.49
N SER A 164 -7.95 5.82 -0.05
CA SER A 164 -8.31 4.62 -0.82
C SER A 164 -9.33 3.76 -0.07
N ARG A 165 -10.17 3.04 -0.81
CA ARG A 165 -11.24 2.18 -0.27
C ARG A 165 -11.27 0.84 -0.99
N SER A 166 -11.34 -0.25 -0.24
CA SER A 166 -11.54 -1.60 -0.78
C SER A 166 -12.37 -2.45 0.19
N VAL A 167 -12.80 -3.63 -0.25
CA VAL A 167 -13.48 -4.63 0.59
C VAL A 167 -12.57 -5.83 0.75
N ILE A 168 -12.31 -6.24 1.99
CA ILE A 168 -11.49 -7.42 2.28
C ILE A 168 -12.22 -8.66 1.77
N LYS A 169 -11.55 -9.47 0.93
CA LYS A 169 -12.18 -10.59 0.22
C LYS A 169 -12.01 -11.95 0.92
N LYS A 170 -11.02 -12.09 1.80
CA LYS A 170 -10.63 -13.36 2.43
C LYS A 170 -10.35 -13.18 3.93
N GLY A 171 -10.34 -14.30 4.66
CA GLY A 171 -9.95 -14.35 6.07
C GLY A 171 -11.06 -13.91 7.00
N GLN A 172 -10.72 -13.76 8.29
CA GLN A 172 -11.69 -13.42 9.34
C GLN A 172 -12.38 -12.07 9.13
N MET A 173 -11.73 -11.15 8.40
CA MET A 173 -12.23 -9.81 8.10
C MET A 173 -12.95 -9.72 6.75
N LYS A 174 -13.28 -10.85 6.12
CA LYS A 174 -14.01 -10.88 4.84
C LYS A 174 -15.30 -10.04 4.91
N GLY A 175 -15.50 -9.18 3.92
CA GLY A 175 -16.65 -8.27 3.82
C GLY A 175 -16.47 -6.93 4.53
N VAL A 176 -15.41 -6.76 5.33
CA VAL A 176 -15.11 -5.47 5.96
C VAL A 176 -14.64 -4.48 4.90
N THR A 177 -15.21 -3.27 4.94
CA THR A 177 -14.73 -2.14 4.15
C THR A 177 -13.49 -1.57 4.82
N SER A 178 -12.38 -1.53 4.11
CA SER A 178 -11.13 -0.93 4.55
C SER A 178 -10.93 0.40 3.84
N GLU A 179 -10.70 1.45 4.61
CA GLU A 179 -10.39 2.79 4.11
C GLU A 179 -9.02 3.21 4.64
N THR A 180 -8.17 3.71 3.75
CA THR A 180 -6.86 4.26 4.11
C THR A 180 -6.85 5.74 3.76
N PHE A 181 -6.79 6.61 4.75
CA PHE A 181 -6.66 8.05 4.59
C PHE A 181 -5.17 8.41 4.58
N MET A 182 -4.79 9.32 3.70
CA MET A 182 -3.41 9.73 3.47
C MET A 182 -3.34 11.25 3.54
N SER A 183 -2.45 11.77 4.39
CA SER A 183 -2.28 13.20 4.59
C SER A 183 -0.83 13.54 4.94
N ASP A 184 -0.57 14.84 5.08
CA ASP A 184 0.76 15.38 5.37
C ASP A 184 1.80 14.90 4.34
N TYR A 185 1.56 15.22 3.07
CA TYR A 185 2.49 14.86 2.00
C TYR A 185 3.77 15.67 2.11
N GLN A 186 4.91 14.99 2.26
CA GLN A 186 6.22 15.64 2.36
C GLN A 186 7.16 15.14 1.27
N GLU A 187 8.04 16.04 0.84
CA GLU A 187 9.07 15.74 -0.15
C GLU A 187 10.24 14.99 0.49
N VAL A 188 10.64 13.88 -0.12
CA VAL A 188 11.85 13.13 0.21
C VAL A 188 12.57 12.79 -1.10
N ASN A 189 13.75 13.37 -1.29
CA ASN A 189 14.57 13.20 -2.50
C ASN A 189 13.79 13.49 -3.80
N GLY A 190 12.93 14.52 -3.78
CA GLY A 190 12.16 14.92 -4.96
C GLY A 190 10.94 14.06 -5.28
N LEU A 191 10.55 13.16 -4.38
CA LEU A 191 9.32 12.38 -4.42
C LEU A 191 8.43 12.78 -3.23
N PHE A 192 7.11 12.84 -3.42
CA PHE A 192 6.18 13.16 -2.31
C PHE A 192 5.51 11.89 -1.77
N PHE A 193 5.54 11.75 -0.45
CA PHE A 193 4.95 10.61 0.27
C PHE A 193 4.02 11.10 1.37
N PRO A 194 2.93 10.39 1.71
CA PRO A 194 2.11 10.72 2.87
C PRO A 194 2.88 10.37 4.16
N PHE A 195 2.96 11.32 5.10
CA PHE A 195 3.58 11.11 6.41
C PHE A 195 2.57 10.77 7.51
N THR A 196 1.28 10.96 7.23
CA THR A 196 0.20 10.51 8.11
C THR A 196 -0.75 9.58 7.36
N ILE A 197 -0.99 8.41 7.93
CA ILE A 197 -1.93 7.42 7.40
C ILE A 197 -2.93 7.05 8.49
N GLN A 198 -4.21 7.02 8.17
CA GLN A 198 -5.23 6.48 9.07
C GLN A 198 -5.95 5.34 8.40
N GLN A 199 -6.07 4.21 9.08
CA GLN A 199 -6.85 3.08 8.62
C GLN A 199 -8.18 3.06 9.35
N LYS A 200 -9.28 3.11 8.60
CA LYS A 200 -10.63 2.89 9.12
C LYS A 200 -11.17 1.55 8.60
N MET A 201 -11.84 0.81 9.47
CA MET A 201 -12.55 -0.42 9.13
C MET A 201 -14.03 -0.21 9.41
N ASN A 202 -14.88 -0.35 8.39
CA ASN A 202 -16.30 0.00 8.45
C ASN A 202 -16.55 1.42 9.03
N GLY A 203 -15.69 2.37 8.70
CA GLY A 203 -15.75 3.76 9.16
C GLY A 203 -15.18 4.01 10.56
N GLU A 204 -14.83 2.97 11.32
CA GLU A 204 -14.21 3.10 12.65
C GLU A 204 -12.69 3.14 12.56
N LEU A 205 -12.03 4.01 13.32
CA LEU A 205 -10.57 4.12 13.33
C LEU A 205 -9.93 2.85 13.91
N ALA A 206 -9.23 2.10 13.06
CA ALA A 206 -8.51 0.88 13.44
C ALA A 206 -7.05 1.17 13.81
N ALA A 207 -6.38 2.04 13.07
CA ALA A 207 -5.00 2.44 13.34
C ALA A 207 -4.70 3.84 12.79
N SER A 208 -3.74 4.52 13.42
CA SER A 208 -3.08 5.70 12.86
C SER A 208 -1.59 5.42 12.74
N VAL A 209 -0.97 5.75 11.62
CA VAL A 209 0.45 5.56 11.36
C VAL A 209 1.08 6.91 11.07
N SER A 210 2.15 7.23 11.77
CA SER A 210 3.01 8.37 11.48
C SER A 210 4.32 7.88 10.88
N VAL A 211 4.76 8.49 9.80
CA VAL A 211 6.07 8.23 9.20
C VAL A 211 7.09 9.14 9.87
N GLU A 212 8.08 8.54 10.52
CA GLU A 212 9.14 9.29 11.21
C GLU A 212 10.32 9.56 10.27
N LYS A 213 10.60 8.65 9.33
CA LYS A 213 11.69 8.77 8.37
C LYS A 213 11.39 7.94 7.13
N ILE A 214 11.78 8.47 5.97
CA ILE A 214 11.86 7.73 4.71
C ILE A 214 13.30 7.77 4.22
N GLU A 215 13.79 6.62 3.77
CA GLU A 215 15.07 6.46 3.08
C GLU A 215 14.77 5.95 1.66
N VAL A 216 15.14 6.76 0.67
CA VAL A 216 14.99 6.44 -0.76
C VAL A 216 16.26 5.77 -1.27
N ASN A 217 16.09 4.62 -1.92
CA ASN A 217 17.17 3.79 -2.46
C ASN A 217 18.26 3.37 -1.44
N PRO A 218 17.94 3.03 -0.17
CA PRO A 218 18.94 2.52 0.76
C PRO A 218 19.46 1.16 0.29
N GLU A 219 20.69 0.84 0.71
CA GLU A 219 21.24 -0.50 0.55
C GLU A 219 20.39 -1.51 1.33
N VAL A 220 20.05 -2.63 0.66
CA VAL A 220 19.30 -3.73 1.26
C VAL A 220 20.20 -4.94 1.32
N LYS A 221 20.41 -5.46 2.53
CA LYS A 221 21.28 -6.60 2.78
C LYS A 221 20.73 -7.86 2.14
N ASP A 222 21.63 -8.77 1.81
CA ASP A 222 21.25 -10.10 1.35
C ASP A 222 20.47 -10.85 2.43
N GLY A 223 19.41 -11.53 2.03
CA GLY A 223 18.56 -12.30 2.94
C GLY A 223 17.57 -11.47 3.76
N GLU A 224 17.47 -10.15 3.58
CA GLU A 224 16.55 -9.30 4.36
C GLU A 224 15.08 -9.73 4.25
N PHE A 225 14.69 -10.34 3.13
CA PHE A 225 13.34 -10.86 2.89
C PHE A 225 13.23 -12.38 3.09
N ALA A 226 14.33 -13.08 3.35
CA ALA A 226 14.33 -14.53 3.49
C ALA A 226 13.69 -14.94 4.81
N MET A 227 12.91 -16.03 4.76
CA MET A 227 12.39 -16.65 5.98
C MET A 227 13.55 -17.17 6.83
N PRO A 228 13.61 -16.85 8.14
CA PRO A 228 14.63 -17.40 9.02
C PRO A 228 14.46 -18.92 9.14
N LYS A 229 15.60 -19.61 9.31
CA LYS A 229 15.64 -21.07 9.52
C LYS A 229 15.39 -21.45 10.97
#